data_AF-A0A0S8GZR1-F1
#
_entry.id   AF-A0A0S8GZR1-F1
#
_cell.length_a   1.000
_cell.length_b   1.000
_cell.length_c   1.000
_cell.angle_alpha   90.00
_cell.angle_beta   90.00
_cell.angle_gamma   90.00
#
_symmetry.space_group_name_H-M   'P 1'
#
loop_
_entity.id
_entity.type
_entity.pdbx_description
1 polymer ?
#
loop_
_entity_poly.entity_id
_entity_poly.type
_entity_poly.pdbx_seq_one_letter_code
_entity_poly.pdbx_strand_id
1 'polypeptide(L)'
;WHLADPNRMEDLIISLKAGKTRTPASDSFNITGKIPQAQVEDFEDTELFFSVGCWQMAVDTETPEFKRIGAKKLFMYKGSPDGVASVAIVIDLRKNKKFTMVARKVDLSGLDEPIQAALVSGDYYGAGAADIKRGKKVPMQFFQGQADALRYTRFRLVFDDGPNAYYSYNLTISGQIATEIYPLDLTGKEVTISWGEKELIIPKGDDGLRRVRNTERFVYKNSGDELRSAEFNLNKCTYRIVIKRAHLTQPPENFTIRFEIQEGRFFEQTVLVF
;
A
#
# COMPACT_ATOMS: atom_id res chain seq x y z
N TRP A 1 24.91 -23.32 8.30
CA TRP A 1 23.72 -23.42 7.44
C TRP A 1 24.17 -23.15 6.02
N HIS A 2 24.38 -24.20 5.22
CA HIS A 2 24.62 -24.02 3.79
C HIS A 2 23.30 -23.56 3.17
N LEU A 3 23.25 -22.30 2.75
CA LEU A 3 22.14 -21.78 1.95
C LEU A 3 22.20 -22.50 0.60
N ALA A 4 21.43 -23.57 0.45
CA ALA A 4 21.11 -24.07 -0.88
C ALA A 4 20.47 -22.92 -1.67
N ASP A 5 20.84 -22.78 -2.94
CA ASP A 5 20.13 -21.85 -3.82
C ASP A 5 18.66 -22.24 -3.84
N PRO A 6 17.72 -21.31 -3.55
CA PRO A 6 16.30 -21.63 -3.54
C PRO A 6 15.87 -22.19 -4.90
N ASN A 7 15.00 -23.19 -4.87
CA ASN A 7 14.23 -23.56 -6.04
C ASN A 7 13.42 -22.34 -6.50
N ARG A 8 13.59 -21.96 -7.77
CA ARG A 8 12.92 -20.79 -8.31
C ARG A 8 11.43 -21.03 -8.44
N MET A 9 10.64 -20.19 -7.79
CA MET A 9 9.21 -20.05 -8.11
C MET A 9 9.04 -19.34 -9.46
N GLU A 10 8.18 -19.88 -10.31
CA GLU A 10 7.89 -19.35 -11.64
C GLU A 10 6.46 -18.81 -11.72
N ASP A 11 6.20 -17.93 -12.70
CA ASP A 11 4.88 -17.35 -12.98
C ASP A 11 4.16 -16.79 -11.74
N LEU A 12 4.93 -16.18 -10.82
CA LEU A 12 4.39 -15.57 -9.62
C LEU A 12 3.47 -14.40 -9.97
N ILE A 13 2.23 -14.46 -9.48
CA ILE A 13 1.24 -13.40 -9.61
C ILE A 13 0.69 -13.10 -8.23
N ILE A 14 0.87 -11.86 -7.77
CA ILE A 14 0.43 -11.40 -6.46
C ILE A 14 -0.68 -10.37 -6.63
N SER A 15 -1.77 -10.54 -5.88
CA SER A 15 -2.86 -9.58 -5.80
C SER A 15 -3.08 -9.20 -4.35
N LEU A 16 -2.99 -7.91 -4.05
CA LEU A 16 -3.18 -7.37 -2.71
C LEU A 16 -4.47 -6.56 -2.63
N LYS A 17 -5.05 -6.52 -1.43
CA LYS A 17 -6.15 -5.64 -1.10
C LYS A 17 -6.01 -5.19 0.34
N ALA A 18 -5.79 -3.89 0.50
CA ALA A 18 -5.84 -3.24 1.80
C ALA A 18 -7.29 -3.17 2.33
N GLY A 19 -7.42 -3.17 3.66
CA GLY A 19 -8.64 -2.81 4.35
C GLY A 19 -9.20 -1.46 3.88
N LYS A 20 -10.51 -1.25 4.09
CA LYS A 20 -11.14 0.05 3.78
C LYS A 20 -10.62 1.19 4.67
N THR A 21 -10.11 0.83 5.85
CA THR A 21 -9.55 1.71 6.89
C THR A 21 -8.32 1.03 7.51
N ARG A 22 -7.39 1.80 8.09
CA ARG A 22 -6.19 1.25 8.75
C ARG A 22 -6.53 0.64 10.12
N THR A 23 -7.19 -0.51 10.10
CA THR A 23 -7.34 -1.40 11.25
C THR A 23 -6.40 -2.60 11.05
N PRO A 24 -5.60 -3.01 12.06
CA PRO A 24 -4.78 -4.22 11.97
C PRO A 24 -5.62 -5.43 11.55
N ALA A 25 -5.02 -6.38 10.85
CA ALA A 25 -5.67 -7.61 10.39
C ALA A 25 -6.94 -7.36 9.52
N SER A 26 -6.89 -6.41 8.57
CA SER A 26 -8.00 -6.14 7.64
C SER A 26 -7.65 -6.37 6.17
N ASP A 27 -6.41 -6.77 5.90
CA ASP A 27 -5.89 -6.93 4.56
C ASP A 27 -6.12 -8.34 4.03
N SER A 28 -5.90 -8.50 2.72
CA SER A 28 -5.94 -9.80 2.07
C SER A 28 -4.99 -9.83 0.90
N PHE A 29 -4.48 -11.03 0.63
CA PHE A 29 -3.71 -11.29 -0.56
C PHE A 29 -4.14 -12.60 -1.22
N ASN A 30 -3.81 -12.70 -2.50
CA ASN A 30 -3.83 -13.93 -3.27
C ASN A 30 -2.51 -14.01 -4.04
N ILE A 31 -1.79 -15.11 -3.86
CA ILE A 31 -0.58 -15.43 -4.61
C ILE A 31 -0.79 -16.75 -5.35
N THR A 32 -0.38 -16.76 -6.62
CA THR A 32 -0.33 -17.97 -7.44
C THR A 32 1.02 -18.08 -8.12
N GLY A 33 1.50 -19.29 -8.34
CA GLY A 33 2.71 -19.53 -9.13
C GLY A 33 2.93 -21.00 -9.43
N LYS A 34 4.13 -21.33 -9.88
CA LYS A 34 4.60 -22.67 -10.15
C LYS A 34 5.86 -22.99 -9.35
N ILE A 35 6.00 -24.25 -8.98
CA ILE A 35 7.11 -24.82 -8.24
C ILE A 35 7.64 -26.05 -9.00
N PRO A 36 8.30 -25.87 -10.16
CA PRO A 36 8.57 -26.95 -11.10
C PRO A 36 9.51 -28.05 -10.55
N GLN A 37 10.33 -27.74 -9.55
CA GLN A 37 11.25 -28.67 -8.91
C GLN A 37 10.58 -29.53 -7.84
N ALA A 38 9.46 -29.08 -7.27
CA ALA A 38 8.82 -29.73 -6.14
C ALA A 38 8.27 -31.12 -6.47
N GLN A 39 8.51 -32.10 -5.60
CA GLN A 39 8.04 -33.47 -5.69
C GLN A 39 7.02 -33.77 -4.59
N VAL A 40 6.43 -34.96 -4.59
CA VAL A 40 5.39 -35.32 -3.60
C VAL A 40 6.02 -35.50 -2.22
N GLU A 41 7.23 -36.05 -2.19
CA GLU A 41 8.04 -36.38 -1.02
C GLU A 41 8.39 -35.12 -0.22
N ASP A 42 8.59 -33.99 -0.91
CA ASP A 42 8.86 -32.69 -0.30
C ASP A 42 7.75 -32.26 0.68
N PHE A 43 6.51 -32.70 0.45
CA PHE A 43 5.33 -32.36 1.25
C PHE A 43 4.86 -33.50 2.16
N GLU A 44 5.73 -34.48 2.40
CA GLU A 44 5.44 -35.54 3.38
C GLU A 44 5.75 -35.11 4.82
N ASP A 45 6.55 -34.06 5.00
CA ASP A 45 6.92 -33.48 6.29
C ASP A 45 5.72 -32.98 7.09
N THR A 46 5.89 -32.84 8.41
CA THR A 46 4.85 -32.47 9.36
C THR A 46 4.56 -30.97 9.36
N GLU A 47 5.41 -30.15 8.74
CA GLU A 47 5.24 -28.69 8.75
C GLU A 47 5.49 -28.05 7.36
N LEU A 48 4.62 -27.10 6.99
CA LEU A 48 4.79 -26.23 5.83
C LEU A 48 4.92 -24.78 6.28
N PHE A 49 5.98 -24.11 5.87
CA PHE A 49 6.16 -22.69 6.13
C PHE A 49 5.93 -21.86 4.87
N PHE A 50 5.15 -20.80 5.01
CA PHE A 50 4.86 -19.82 3.96
C PHE A 50 5.27 -18.44 4.41
N SER A 51 5.88 -17.68 3.51
CA SER A 51 6.09 -16.24 3.67
C SER A 51 5.63 -15.48 2.43
N VAL A 52 5.01 -14.32 2.65
CA VAL A 52 4.60 -13.35 1.63
C VAL A 52 4.90 -11.96 2.17
N GLY A 53 6.03 -11.39 1.74
CA GLY A 53 6.55 -10.14 2.27
C GLY A 53 6.78 -10.22 3.78
N CYS A 54 6.14 -9.32 4.53
CA CYS A 54 6.20 -9.30 6.00
C CYS A 54 5.31 -10.36 6.68
N TRP A 55 4.40 -10.99 5.96
CA TRP A 55 3.48 -11.96 6.52
C TRP A 55 4.04 -13.39 6.44
N GLN A 56 3.91 -14.15 7.51
CA GLN A 56 4.44 -15.51 7.64
C GLN A 56 3.45 -16.42 8.34
N MET A 57 3.53 -17.73 8.04
CA MET A 57 2.69 -18.74 8.67
C MET A 57 3.34 -20.12 8.55
N ALA A 58 3.18 -20.93 9.61
CA ALA A 58 3.41 -22.36 9.57
C ALA A 58 2.07 -23.13 9.56
N VAL A 59 2.02 -24.24 8.84
CA VAL A 59 0.90 -25.18 8.78
C VAL A 59 1.40 -26.54 9.22
N ASP A 60 0.82 -27.05 10.29
CA ASP A 60 0.95 -28.45 10.66
C ASP A 60 0.16 -29.31 9.66
N THR A 61 0.82 -30.29 9.03
CA THR A 61 0.23 -31.15 8.00
C THR A 61 -0.54 -32.34 8.58
N GLU A 62 -0.49 -32.53 9.90
CA GLU A 62 -1.23 -33.56 10.63
C GLU A 62 -2.62 -33.08 11.09
N THR A 63 -2.94 -31.79 10.90
CA THR A 63 -4.25 -31.26 11.31
C THR A 63 -5.38 -31.66 10.35
N PRO A 64 -6.64 -31.72 10.83
CA PRO A 64 -7.80 -32.06 9.98
C PRO A 64 -8.06 -31.07 8.83
N GLU A 65 -7.56 -29.84 8.95
CA GLU A 65 -7.64 -28.79 7.93
C GLU A 65 -6.72 -29.06 6.74
N PHE A 66 -5.69 -29.88 6.94
CA PHE A 66 -4.78 -30.32 5.89
C PHE A 66 -5.28 -31.61 5.24
N LYS A 67 -5.33 -31.63 3.90
CA LYS A 67 -5.85 -32.76 3.12
C LYS A 67 -4.90 -33.11 1.98
N ARG A 68 -4.58 -34.39 1.90
CA ARG A 68 -3.88 -35.01 0.76
C ARG A 68 -4.92 -35.74 -0.10
N ILE A 69 -5.15 -35.26 -1.33
CA ILE A 69 -6.20 -35.78 -2.22
C ILE A 69 -5.60 -36.54 -3.40
N GLY A 70 -6.22 -37.68 -3.73
CA GLY A 70 -5.73 -38.60 -4.76
C GLY A 70 -4.50 -39.38 -4.28
N ALA A 71 -3.66 -39.83 -5.21
CA ALA A 71 -2.38 -40.46 -4.90
C ALA A 71 -1.33 -39.44 -4.39
N LYS A 72 -1.71 -38.60 -3.41
CA LYS A 72 -0.89 -37.54 -2.78
C LYS A 72 -0.35 -36.45 -3.71
N LYS A 73 -0.95 -36.22 -4.89
CA LYS A 73 -0.50 -35.17 -5.83
C LYS A 73 -1.19 -33.82 -5.67
N LEU A 74 -2.16 -33.72 -4.76
CA LEU A 74 -2.90 -32.51 -4.45
C LEU A 74 -2.94 -32.32 -2.94
N PHE A 75 -2.37 -31.22 -2.47
CA PHE A 75 -2.34 -30.84 -1.06
C PHE A 75 -3.21 -29.60 -0.88
N MET A 76 -4.05 -29.62 0.14
CA MET A 76 -4.95 -28.52 0.45
C MET A 76 -4.91 -28.23 1.94
N TYR A 77 -4.81 -26.95 2.29
CA TYR A 77 -5.05 -26.48 3.64
C TYR A 77 -6.19 -25.46 3.60
N LYS A 78 -7.11 -25.56 4.55
CA LYS A 78 -8.12 -24.51 4.77
C LYS A 78 -8.40 -24.36 6.26
N GLY A 79 -7.84 -23.31 6.85
CA GLY A 79 -7.96 -23.04 8.28
C GLY A 79 -8.04 -21.56 8.61
N SER A 80 -8.09 -21.27 9.91
CA SER A 80 -8.14 -19.92 10.48
C SER A 80 -7.11 -19.83 11.60
N PRO A 81 -5.81 -19.81 11.27
CA PRO A 81 -4.75 -19.73 12.27
C PRO A 81 -4.82 -18.40 13.03
N ASP A 82 -4.22 -18.36 14.22
CA ASP A 82 -4.35 -17.23 15.15
C ASP A 82 -4.07 -15.88 14.47
N GLY A 83 -5.01 -14.94 14.66
CA GLY A 83 -4.93 -13.60 14.07
C GLY A 83 -5.32 -13.51 12.58
N VAL A 84 -5.64 -14.62 11.91
CA VAL A 84 -6.06 -14.65 10.50
C VAL A 84 -7.45 -15.27 10.35
N ALA A 85 -8.38 -14.57 9.68
CA ALA A 85 -9.76 -15.04 9.57
C ALA A 85 -9.88 -16.30 8.71
N SER A 86 -9.09 -16.40 7.65
CA SER A 86 -9.04 -17.60 6.82
C SER A 86 -7.78 -17.62 5.97
N VAL A 87 -7.16 -18.78 5.89
CA VAL A 87 -6.11 -19.11 4.92
C VAL A 87 -6.55 -20.33 4.13
N ALA A 88 -6.33 -20.28 2.81
CA ALA A 88 -6.51 -21.42 1.92
C ALA A 88 -5.25 -21.59 1.08
N ILE A 89 -4.66 -22.77 1.13
CA ILE A 89 -3.50 -23.16 0.32
C ILE A 89 -3.90 -24.35 -0.54
N VAL A 90 -3.48 -24.33 -1.80
CA VAL A 90 -3.61 -25.45 -2.72
C VAL A 90 -2.27 -25.64 -3.42
N ILE A 91 -1.68 -26.82 -3.31
CA ILE A 91 -0.49 -27.24 -4.04
C ILE A 91 -0.89 -28.43 -4.92
N ASP A 92 -0.84 -28.24 -6.23
CA ASP A 92 -1.23 -29.23 -7.23
C ASP A 92 -0.02 -29.64 -8.07
N LEU A 93 0.52 -30.83 -7.76
CA LEU A 93 1.68 -31.41 -8.44
C LEU A 93 1.31 -32.26 -9.67
N ARG A 94 0.03 -32.39 -10.02
CA ARG A 94 -0.41 -33.27 -11.13
C ARG A 94 0.04 -32.75 -12.49
N LYS A 95 -0.09 -31.45 -12.71
CA LYS A 95 0.25 -30.78 -13.98
C LYS A 95 0.74 -29.36 -13.72
N ASN A 96 1.91 -29.02 -14.26
CA ASN A 96 2.54 -27.70 -14.14
C ASN A 96 2.85 -27.25 -12.69
N LYS A 97 2.79 -28.17 -11.71
CA LYS A 97 3.18 -27.99 -10.30
C LYS A 97 2.81 -26.62 -9.74
N LYS A 98 1.50 -26.35 -9.69
CA LYS A 98 0.97 -25.03 -9.35
C LYS A 98 0.77 -24.92 -7.84
N PHE A 99 0.96 -23.72 -7.32
CA PHE A 99 0.51 -23.38 -5.98
C PHE A 99 -0.41 -22.15 -6.00
N THR A 100 -1.30 -22.08 -5.02
CA THR A 100 -2.18 -20.93 -4.79
C THR A 100 -2.35 -20.77 -3.30
N MET A 101 -2.22 -19.53 -2.82
CA MET A 101 -2.45 -19.19 -1.43
C MET A 101 -3.29 -17.92 -1.34
N VAL A 102 -4.33 -17.99 -0.51
CA VAL A 102 -5.24 -16.88 -0.23
C VAL A 102 -5.33 -16.70 1.27
N ALA A 103 -5.06 -15.49 1.75
CA ALA A 103 -5.22 -15.14 3.15
C ALA A 103 -6.13 -13.91 3.29
N ARG A 104 -6.93 -13.89 4.37
CA ARG A 104 -7.87 -12.80 4.68
C ARG A 104 -7.75 -12.38 6.14
N LYS A 105 -7.92 -11.08 6.38
CA LYS A 105 -7.69 -10.45 7.69
C LYS A 105 -6.26 -10.70 8.17
N VAL A 106 -5.31 -10.41 7.29
CA VAL A 106 -3.89 -10.40 7.63
C VAL A 106 -3.44 -8.97 7.85
N ASP A 107 -2.29 -8.79 8.50
CA ASP A 107 -1.60 -7.52 8.57
C ASP A 107 -0.49 -7.50 7.51
N LEU A 108 -0.59 -6.57 6.56
CA LEU A 108 0.43 -6.33 5.54
C LEU A 108 1.10 -4.97 5.72
N SER A 109 1.07 -4.41 6.94
CA SER A 109 1.77 -3.16 7.25
C SER A 109 3.26 -3.28 6.93
N GLY A 110 3.81 -2.25 6.29
CA GLY A 110 5.21 -2.19 5.86
C GLY A 110 5.52 -3.01 4.60
N LEU A 111 4.53 -3.63 3.96
CA LEU A 111 4.75 -4.38 2.72
C LEU A 111 5.17 -3.44 1.59
N ASP A 112 6.28 -3.77 0.93
CA ASP A 112 6.84 -3.02 -0.20
C ASP A 112 7.06 -3.92 -1.43
N GLU A 113 7.32 -3.29 -2.58
CA GLU A 113 7.65 -3.94 -3.86
C GLU A 113 9.18 -4.07 -4.06
N PRO A 114 9.67 -5.17 -4.68
CA PRO A 114 8.93 -6.35 -5.12
C PRO A 114 8.59 -7.28 -3.95
N ILE A 115 7.43 -7.93 -4.02
CA ILE A 115 6.93 -8.76 -2.92
C ILE A 115 7.61 -10.12 -2.99
N GLN A 116 8.37 -10.45 -1.95
CA GLN A 116 9.00 -11.75 -1.79
C GLN A 116 7.97 -12.80 -1.37
N ALA A 117 8.10 -14.01 -1.91
CA ALA A 117 7.33 -15.16 -1.49
C ALA A 117 8.24 -16.37 -1.32
N ALA A 118 7.99 -17.16 -0.28
CA ALA A 118 8.66 -18.43 -0.08
C ALA A 118 7.75 -19.52 0.47
N LEU A 119 8.11 -20.76 0.14
CA LEU A 119 7.51 -22.00 0.62
C LEU A 119 8.64 -22.92 1.06
N VAL A 120 8.60 -23.36 2.32
CA VAL A 120 9.53 -24.35 2.87
C VAL A 120 8.73 -25.56 3.34
N SER A 121 9.22 -26.76 3.02
CA SER A 121 8.63 -28.04 3.41
C SER A 121 9.71 -29.11 3.36
N GLY A 122 10.08 -29.71 4.48
CA GLY A 122 11.25 -30.60 4.55
C GLY A 122 12.49 -29.95 3.93
N ASP A 123 13.09 -30.65 2.96
CA ASP A 123 14.28 -30.17 2.24
C ASP A 123 13.94 -29.23 1.07
N TYR A 124 12.66 -29.05 0.74
CA TYR A 124 12.24 -28.14 -0.32
C TYR A 124 12.22 -26.71 0.18
N TYR A 125 13.01 -25.85 -0.47
CA TYR A 125 12.94 -24.40 -0.33
C TYR A 125 12.64 -23.76 -1.69
N GLY A 126 11.43 -23.25 -1.86
CA GLY A 126 11.03 -22.48 -3.02
C GLY A 126 10.96 -20.99 -2.69
N ALA A 127 11.53 -20.13 -3.54
CA ALA A 127 11.43 -18.68 -3.37
C ALA A 127 11.30 -17.93 -4.71
N GLY A 128 10.70 -16.75 -4.65
CA GLY A 128 10.68 -15.82 -5.77
C GLY A 128 10.10 -14.46 -5.38
N ALA A 129 10.20 -13.50 -6.30
CA ALA A 129 9.69 -12.15 -6.12
C ALA A 129 8.76 -11.78 -7.28
N ALA A 130 7.70 -11.04 -7.00
CA ALA A 130 6.84 -10.48 -8.03
C ALA A 130 6.26 -9.13 -7.62
N ASP A 131 6.03 -8.29 -8.63
CA ASP A 131 5.21 -7.09 -8.48
C ASP A 131 3.73 -7.46 -8.42
N ILE A 132 2.90 -6.50 -8.02
CA ILE A 132 1.46 -6.71 -8.01
C ILE A 132 0.93 -6.83 -9.43
N LYS A 133 0.01 -7.78 -9.60
CA LYS A 133 -0.68 -8.11 -10.85
C LYS A 133 -1.07 -6.87 -11.66
N ARG A 134 -0.65 -6.87 -12.94
CA ARG A 134 -0.89 -5.82 -13.96
C ARG A 134 -0.19 -4.49 -13.68
N GLY A 135 0.99 -4.51 -13.04
CA GLY A 135 1.76 -3.29 -12.77
C GLY A 135 1.02 -2.31 -11.86
N LYS A 136 0.10 -2.83 -11.03
CA LYS A 136 -0.50 -2.02 -9.97
C LYS A 136 0.60 -1.77 -8.93
N LYS A 137 0.53 -0.62 -8.27
CA LYS A 137 1.42 -0.30 -7.15
C LYS A 137 0.85 -0.84 -5.84
N VAL A 138 1.72 -1.09 -4.88
CA VAL A 138 1.34 -1.32 -3.48
C VAL A 138 0.34 -0.24 -3.00
N PRO A 139 -0.79 -0.65 -2.40
CA PRO A 139 -1.72 0.26 -1.74
C PRO A 139 -1.01 1.10 -0.67
N MET A 140 -1.19 2.43 -0.73
CA MET A 140 -0.55 3.35 0.21
C MET A 140 -0.90 3.07 1.68
N GLN A 141 -2.04 2.42 1.93
CA GLN A 141 -2.48 2.02 3.26
C GLN A 141 -1.48 1.10 3.99
N PHE A 142 -0.64 0.35 3.29
CA PHE A 142 0.37 -0.50 3.95
C PHE A 142 1.53 0.31 4.53
N PHE A 143 1.77 1.53 4.07
CA PHE A 143 2.80 2.43 4.62
C PHE A 143 2.29 3.27 5.80
N GLN A 144 0.97 3.25 6.08
CA GLN A 144 0.38 4.10 7.12
C GLN A 144 0.79 3.66 8.53
N GLY A 145 1.46 4.56 9.25
CA GLY A 145 2.10 4.29 10.53
C GLY A 145 3.46 3.59 10.41
N GLN A 146 4.04 3.57 9.20
CA GLN A 146 5.31 2.90 8.90
C GLN A 146 6.31 3.84 8.22
N ALA A 147 5.85 4.62 7.24
CA ALA A 147 6.68 5.55 6.49
C ALA A 147 5.88 6.76 5.98
N ASP A 148 6.58 7.87 5.83
CA ASP A 148 6.07 9.03 5.10
C ASP A 148 6.15 8.78 3.59
N ALA A 149 5.01 8.90 2.92
CA ALA A 149 4.95 8.71 1.48
C ALA A 149 3.84 9.54 0.84
N LEU A 150 4.12 10.10 -0.34
CA LEU A 150 3.17 10.83 -1.15
C LEU A 150 3.16 10.29 -2.58
N ARG A 151 1.96 10.13 -3.14
CA ARG A 151 1.78 9.71 -4.53
C ARG A 151 0.62 10.46 -5.14
N TYR A 152 0.78 11.09 -6.29
CA TYR A 152 -0.39 11.60 -7.02
C TYR A 152 -1.08 10.46 -7.77
N THR A 153 -2.41 10.54 -7.85
CA THR A 153 -3.23 9.62 -8.66
C THR A 153 -3.76 10.34 -9.89
N ARG A 154 -4.10 11.62 -9.74
CA ARG A 154 -4.65 12.45 -10.80
C ARG A 154 -4.37 13.90 -10.50
N PHE A 155 -4.04 14.65 -11.55
CA PHE A 155 -4.11 16.10 -11.51
C PHE A 155 -4.97 16.64 -12.64
N ARG A 156 -5.43 17.87 -12.50
CA ARG A 156 -6.09 18.66 -13.52
C ARG A 156 -5.52 20.06 -13.47
N LEU A 157 -4.80 20.43 -14.51
CA LEU A 157 -4.29 21.77 -14.74
C LEU A 157 -5.19 22.48 -15.76
N VAL A 158 -5.69 23.66 -15.41
CA VAL A 158 -6.45 24.52 -16.32
C VAL A 158 -5.76 25.86 -16.40
N PHE A 159 -5.47 26.27 -17.62
CA PHE A 159 -4.95 27.58 -17.96
C PHE A 159 -6.11 28.55 -18.18
N ASP A 160 -6.01 29.75 -17.61
CA ASP A 160 -6.96 30.84 -17.81
C ASP A 160 -6.21 31.99 -18.49
N ASP A 161 -6.43 32.13 -19.80
CA ASP A 161 -5.94 33.21 -20.65
C ASP A 161 -6.96 34.36 -20.70
N GLY A 162 -7.17 34.98 -19.53
CA GLY A 162 -7.92 36.22 -19.48
C GLY A 162 -7.28 37.31 -20.35
N PRO A 163 -8.07 38.28 -20.86
CA PRO A 163 -7.58 39.37 -21.71
C PRO A 163 -6.58 40.32 -21.02
N ASN A 164 -6.32 40.14 -19.72
CA ASN A 164 -5.30 40.84 -18.97
C ASN A 164 -4.08 39.92 -18.82
N ALA A 165 -2.91 40.37 -19.28
CA ALA A 165 -1.68 39.63 -19.57
C ALA A 165 -0.98 38.85 -18.43
N TYR A 166 -1.70 38.46 -17.36
CA TYR A 166 -1.17 37.60 -16.31
C TYR A 166 -1.75 36.19 -16.46
N TYR A 167 -0.93 35.28 -16.96
CA TYR A 167 -1.25 33.86 -16.98
C TYR A 167 -1.60 33.39 -15.57
N SER A 168 -2.78 32.79 -15.42
CA SER A 168 -3.20 32.20 -14.16
C SER A 168 -3.56 30.73 -14.36
N TYR A 169 -3.21 29.92 -13.37
CA TYR A 169 -3.33 28.48 -13.42
C TYR A 169 -4.23 27.99 -12.29
N ASN A 170 -5.07 27.01 -12.62
CA ASN A 170 -5.90 26.31 -11.66
C ASN A 170 -5.43 24.86 -11.60
N LEU A 171 -4.99 24.41 -10.41
CA LEU A 171 -4.56 23.03 -10.16
C LEU A 171 -5.56 22.35 -9.23
N THR A 172 -6.02 21.17 -9.62
CA THR A 172 -6.58 20.19 -8.69
C THR A 172 -5.68 18.97 -8.71
N ILE A 173 -5.08 18.62 -7.57
CA ILE A 173 -4.27 17.41 -7.42
C ILE A 173 -4.92 16.51 -6.38
N SER A 174 -5.04 15.24 -6.70
CA SER A 174 -5.54 14.20 -5.80
C SER A 174 -4.62 13.01 -5.82
N GLY A 175 -4.43 12.38 -4.68
CA GLY A 175 -3.51 11.26 -4.56
C GLY A 175 -3.66 10.48 -3.28
N GLN A 176 -2.61 9.74 -2.98
CA GLN A 176 -2.45 8.93 -1.79
C GLN A 176 -1.37 9.51 -0.88
N ILE A 177 -1.60 9.41 0.42
CA ILE A 177 -0.69 9.87 1.47
C ILE A 177 -0.62 8.82 2.57
N ALA A 178 0.58 8.49 3.02
CA ALA A 178 0.83 7.76 4.25
C ALA A 178 1.77 8.57 5.14
N THR A 179 1.57 8.48 6.45
CA THR A 179 2.43 9.12 7.44
C THR A 179 3.03 8.06 8.33
N GLU A 180 4.29 8.23 8.73
CA GLU A 180 4.98 7.32 9.65
C GLU A 180 4.34 7.28 11.04
N ILE A 181 3.68 8.37 11.45
CA ILE A 181 2.89 8.44 12.68
C ILE A 181 1.41 8.21 12.35
N TYR A 182 0.79 7.25 13.04
CA TYR A 182 -0.65 7.00 12.97
C TYR A 182 -1.20 6.39 14.28
N PRO A 183 -2.29 6.92 14.85
CA PRO A 183 -3.10 8.04 14.37
C PRO A 183 -2.34 9.39 14.44
N LEU A 184 -2.68 10.32 13.55
CA LEU A 184 -2.10 11.66 13.49
C LEU A 184 -3.23 12.69 13.42
N ASP A 185 -3.21 13.66 14.33
CA ASP A 185 -4.16 14.77 14.33
C ASP A 185 -3.57 15.98 13.59
N LEU A 186 -4.21 16.40 12.50
CA LEU A 186 -3.81 17.60 11.75
C LEU A 186 -4.63 18.85 12.14
N THR A 187 -5.50 18.76 13.14
CA THR A 187 -6.36 19.88 13.55
C THR A 187 -5.52 21.07 13.97
N GLY A 188 -5.76 22.23 13.34
CA GLY A 188 -5.04 23.47 13.63
C GLY A 188 -3.55 23.44 13.32
N LYS A 189 -3.04 22.40 12.65
CA LYS A 189 -1.65 22.35 12.19
C LYS A 189 -1.48 23.20 10.94
N GLU A 190 -0.34 23.89 10.87
CA GLU A 190 0.10 24.56 9.66
C GLU A 190 0.52 23.53 8.62
N VAL A 191 0.14 23.75 7.37
CA VAL A 191 0.55 22.92 6.24
C VAL A 191 1.06 23.81 5.12
N THR A 192 2.30 23.60 4.73
CA THR A 192 2.89 24.25 3.56
C THR A 192 2.64 23.39 2.33
N ILE A 193 2.09 24.02 1.30
CA ILE A 193 1.89 23.46 -0.03
C ILE A 193 2.73 24.27 -1.00
N SER A 194 3.74 23.63 -1.56
CA SER A 194 4.57 24.26 -2.59
C SER A 194 4.18 23.73 -3.96
N TRP A 195 3.99 24.63 -4.92
CA TRP A 195 3.81 24.27 -6.33
C TRP A 195 4.77 25.13 -7.14
N GLY A 196 5.91 24.53 -7.50
CA GLY A 196 6.99 25.31 -8.05
C GLY A 196 7.62 26.26 -7.04
N GLU A 197 7.90 27.48 -7.48
CA GLU A 197 8.34 28.57 -6.61
C GLU A 197 7.24 29.13 -5.70
N LYS A 198 5.97 28.78 -5.93
CA LYS A 198 4.85 29.26 -5.11
C LYS A 198 4.74 28.47 -3.83
N GLU A 199 4.67 29.18 -2.71
CA GLU A 199 4.35 28.65 -1.39
C GLU A 199 2.95 29.12 -0.95
N LEU A 200 2.10 28.16 -0.58
CA LEU A 200 0.74 28.39 -0.11
C LEU A 200 0.59 27.74 1.27
N ILE A 201 0.06 28.49 2.22
CA ILE A 201 0.00 28.08 3.63
C ILE A 201 -1.45 27.82 4.02
N ILE A 202 -1.72 26.64 4.58
CA ILE A 202 -2.89 26.45 5.45
C ILE A 202 -2.45 26.93 6.83
N PRO A 203 -3.07 27.98 7.40
CA PRO A 203 -2.60 28.57 8.65
C PRO A 203 -2.81 27.62 9.82
N LYS A 204 -2.08 27.85 10.91
CA LYS A 204 -2.35 27.21 12.20
C LYS A 204 -3.64 27.72 12.85
N GLY A 205 -4.15 26.96 13.81
CA GLY A 205 -5.30 27.34 14.64
C GLY A 205 -6.65 27.21 13.93
N ASP A 206 -7.62 28.03 14.35
CA ASP A 206 -9.04 27.87 13.97
C ASP A 206 -9.34 28.13 12.49
N ASP A 207 -8.48 28.91 11.83
CA ASP A 207 -8.56 29.19 10.40
C ASP A 207 -7.91 28.09 9.53
N GLY A 208 -7.27 27.12 10.17
CA GLY A 208 -6.52 26.04 9.53
C GLY A 208 -7.34 24.79 9.18
N LEU A 209 -6.66 23.65 9.21
CA LEU A 209 -7.29 22.34 9.04
C LEU A 209 -8.26 22.04 10.18
N ARG A 210 -9.48 21.65 9.83
CA ARG A 210 -10.50 21.21 10.78
C ARG A 210 -10.79 19.73 10.59
N ARG A 211 -10.85 18.99 11.69
CA ARG A 211 -11.30 17.61 11.68
C ARG A 211 -12.79 17.52 11.36
N VAL A 212 -13.15 16.58 10.47
CA VAL A 212 -14.53 16.29 10.13
C VAL A 212 -15.08 15.25 11.09
N ARG A 213 -15.90 15.69 12.06
CA ARG A 213 -16.50 14.83 13.10
C ARG A 213 -15.40 14.01 13.81
N ASN A 214 -15.70 12.76 14.18
CA ASN A 214 -14.74 11.83 14.81
C ASN A 214 -14.05 10.95 13.77
N THR A 215 -13.55 11.54 12.67
CA THR A 215 -12.82 10.80 11.63
C THR A 215 -11.45 11.40 11.41
N GLU A 216 -10.47 10.60 10.95
CA GLU A 216 -9.15 11.08 10.51
C GLU A 216 -9.22 11.72 9.12
N ARG A 217 -10.20 12.61 8.94
CA ARG A 217 -10.42 13.42 7.75
C ARG A 217 -10.35 14.88 8.15
N PHE A 218 -9.41 15.60 7.57
CA PHE A 218 -9.11 16.99 7.85
C PHE A 218 -9.38 17.81 6.60
N VAL A 219 -10.09 18.93 6.76
CA VAL A 219 -10.48 19.79 5.65
C VAL A 219 -10.11 21.24 5.93
N TYR A 220 -9.64 21.90 4.88
CA TYR A 220 -9.45 23.34 4.83
C TYR A 220 -10.27 23.88 3.65
N LYS A 221 -10.92 25.03 3.84
CA LYS A 221 -11.67 25.73 2.80
C LYS A 221 -11.49 27.22 2.96
N ASN A 222 -11.16 27.89 1.86
CA ASN A 222 -11.00 29.33 1.82
C ASN A 222 -11.60 29.88 0.50
N SER A 223 -12.43 30.92 0.63
CA SER A 223 -13.11 31.59 -0.47
C SER A 223 -12.37 32.84 -0.99
N GLY A 224 -11.31 33.29 -0.34
CA GLY A 224 -10.50 34.43 -0.76
C GLY A 224 -9.29 34.04 -1.61
N ASP A 225 -8.51 33.07 -1.12
CA ASP A 225 -7.12 32.91 -1.54
C ASP A 225 -6.90 31.94 -2.72
N GLU A 226 -5.66 31.88 -3.21
CA GLU A 226 -5.26 30.94 -4.26
C GLU A 226 -5.49 29.49 -3.82
N LEU A 227 -5.12 29.14 -2.58
CA LEU A 227 -5.43 27.84 -1.98
C LEU A 227 -6.90 27.78 -1.55
N ARG A 228 -7.75 27.18 -2.38
CA ARG A 228 -9.21 27.14 -2.17
C ARG A 228 -9.64 26.08 -1.19
N SER A 229 -9.01 24.91 -1.25
CA SER A 229 -9.34 23.83 -0.34
C SER A 229 -8.26 22.77 -0.31
N ALA A 230 -8.09 22.15 0.85
CA ALA A 230 -7.34 20.91 0.99
C ALA A 230 -8.17 19.91 1.79
N GLU A 231 -8.01 18.63 1.47
CA GLU A 231 -8.57 17.51 2.21
C GLU A 231 -7.49 16.45 2.39
N PHE A 232 -7.28 16.02 3.63
CA PHE A 232 -6.43 14.89 4.00
C PHE A 232 -7.29 13.85 4.72
N ASN A 233 -7.41 12.66 4.17
CA ASN A 233 -8.14 11.55 4.76
C ASN A 233 -7.17 10.42 5.07
N LEU A 234 -6.61 10.46 6.28
CA LEU A 234 -5.58 9.51 6.72
C LEU A 234 -6.17 8.11 6.96
N ASN A 235 -7.47 8.01 7.27
CA ASN A 235 -8.18 6.72 7.33
C ASN A 235 -8.17 5.97 5.99
N LYS A 236 -8.21 6.70 4.87
CA LYS A 236 -8.22 6.15 3.51
C LYS A 236 -6.88 6.31 2.79
N CYS A 237 -5.89 6.93 3.44
CA CYS A 237 -4.62 7.31 2.85
C CYS A 237 -4.77 8.11 1.55
N THR A 238 -5.67 9.11 1.54
CA THR A 238 -5.92 9.95 0.35
C THR A 238 -5.83 11.43 0.67
N TYR A 239 -5.42 12.23 -0.32
CA TYR A 239 -5.47 13.69 -0.25
C TYR A 239 -6.09 14.29 -1.51
N ARG A 240 -6.58 15.53 -1.38
CA ARG A 240 -7.02 16.38 -2.49
C ARG A 240 -6.74 17.84 -2.19
N ILE A 241 -6.08 18.54 -3.09
CA ILE A 241 -5.76 19.96 -2.98
C ILE A 241 -6.28 20.70 -4.22
N VAL A 242 -6.84 21.89 -4.00
CA VAL A 242 -7.38 22.75 -5.05
C VAL A 242 -6.78 24.14 -4.91
N ILE A 243 -6.02 24.53 -5.92
CA ILE A 243 -5.41 25.84 -6.08
C ILE A 243 -6.07 26.51 -7.28
N LYS A 244 -6.43 27.79 -7.15
CA LYS A 244 -7.04 28.58 -8.23
C LYS A 244 -6.32 29.90 -8.41
N ARG A 245 -6.26 30.35 -9.66
CA ARG A 245 -5.69 31.65 -10.06
C ARG A 245 -4.25 31.84 -9.56
N ALA A 246 -3.46 30.76 -9.49
CA ALA A 246 -2.06 30.86 -9.12
C ALA A 246 -1.24 31.37 -10.31
N HIS A 247 -0.30 32.26 -10.04
CA HIS A 247 0.62 32.78 -11.05
C HIS A 247 1.94 32.00 -11.00
N LEU A 248 2.26 31.28 -12.06
CA LEU A 248 3.50 30.51 -12.18
C LEU A 248 4.33 31.02 -13.35
N THR A 249 5.64 30.88 -13.23
CA THR A 249 6.60 31.25 -14.27
C THR A 249 6.71 30.15 -15.34
N GLN A 250 6.72 28.86 -14.99
CA GLN A 250 6.82 27.75 -15.96
C GLN A 250 6.20 26.40 -15.51
N PRO A 251 4.88 26.16 -15.71
CA PRO A 251 4.29 24.86 -15.43
C PRO A 251 4.57 23.79 -16.52
N PRO A 252 4.55 22.48 -16.18
CA PRO A 252 4.26 21.92 -14.87
C PRO A 252 5.50 21.88 -13.95
N GLU A 253 5.30 22.21 -12.68
CA GLU A 253 6.35 22.24 -11.67
C GLU A 253 6.09 21.22 -10.54
N ASN A 254 7.13 20.92 -9.76
CA ASN A 254 7.07 20.01 -8.63
C ASN A 254 6.02 20.44 -7.61
N PHE A 255 5.38 19.46 -6.98
CA PHE A 255 4.37 19.69 -5.95
C PHE A 255 4.81 19.05 -4.63
N THR A 256 4.95 19.86 -3.59
CA THR A 256 5.41 19.43 -2.26
C THR A 256 4.34 19.69 -1.21
N ILE A 257 4.18 18.75 -0.29
CA ILE A 257 3.38 18.92 0.92
C ILE A 257 4.30 18.77 2.12
N ARG A 258 4.24 19.74 3.05
CA ARG A 258 5.00 19.71 4.29
C ARG A 258 4.11 20.06 5.48
N PHE A 259 4.20 19.26 6.55
CA PHE A 259 3.56 19.57 7.83
C PHE A 259 4.28 18.86 8.98
N GLU A 260 4.20 19.43 10.17
CA GLU A 260 4.77 18.83 11.37
C GLU A 260 3.94 17.62 11.81
N ILE A 261 4.60 16.49 12.04
CA ILE A 261 3.97 15.25 12.52
C ILE A 261 4.12 15.12 14.05
N GLN A 262 5.25 15.55 14.60
CA GLN A 262 5.59 15.63 16.03
C GLN A 262 6.55 16.80 16.22
N GLU A 263 6.69 17.34 17.43
CA GLU A 263 7.63 18.44 17.72
C GLU A 263 9.01 18.20 17.09
N GLY A 264 9.39 19.06 16.14
CA GLY A 264 10.67 18.99 15.43
C GLY A 264 10.78 17.91 14.33
N ARG A 265 9.70 17.17 14.04
CA ARG A 265 9.63 16.16 12.96
C ARG A 265 8.60 16.53 11.92
N PHE A 266 8.96 16.42 10.65
CA PHE A 266 8.12 16.86 9.53
C PHE A 266 7.86 15.72 8.56
N PHE A 267 6.60 15.60 8.16
CA PHE A 267 6.28 15.02 6.87
C PHE A 267 6.69 16.04 5.81
N GLU A 268 7.51 15.64 4.86
CA GLU A 268 7.85 16.43 3.69
C GLU A 268 8.04 15.50 2.49
N GLN A 269 7.17 15.63 1.50
CA GLN A 269 7.18 14.76 0.33
C GLN A 269 6.84 15.55 -0.93
N THR A 270 7.58 15.26 -2.00
CA THR A 270 7.42 15.88 -3.32
C THR A 270 6.92 14.87 -4.34
N VAL A 271 6.00 15.30 -5.20
CA VAL A 271 5.59 14.57 -6.39
C VAL A 271 5.85 15.40 -7.64
N LEU A 272 6.35 14.75 -8.68
CA LEU A 272 6.56 15.35 -9.99
C LEU A 272 5.22 15.37 -10.74
N VAL A 273 4.80 16.55 -11.18
CA VAL A 273 3.63 16.72 -12.04
C VAL A 273 4.17 16.84 -13.47
N PHE A 274 3.87 15.88 -14.33
CA PHE A 274 4.23 15.87 -15.76
C PHE A 274 2.99 15.97 -16.63
#